data_AF-A0A965MQ65-F1
#
_entry.id   AF-A0A965MQ65-F1
#
_cell.length_a   1.000
_cell.length_b   1.000
_cell.length_c   1.000
_cell.angle_alpha   90.00
_cell.angle_beta   90.00
_cell.angle_gamma   90.00
#
_symmetry.space_group_name_H-M   'P 1'
#
loop_
_entity.id
_entity.type
_entity.pdbx_description
1 polymer ?
#
loop_
_entity_poly.entity_id
_entity_poly.type
_entity_poly.pdbx_seq_one_letter_code
_entity_poly.pdbx_strand_id
1 'polypeptide(L)'
;MGPLAGYTQGIWSPTFSPATGTITLAPANSTGLWSRIGNTVTVVGHFIVQSVSSPTGLLSITNLPFAPVVGVESAAAITGFGFSAGAITSIVGTVSGTAVQAYHYQAGALNALSVHVIASSNLYISATYITA
;
A
#
# COMPACT_ATOMS: atom_id res chain seq x y z
N MET A 1 37.32 -3.55 -4.27
CA MET A 1 36.05 -4.20 -3.89
C MET A 1 35.35 -3.28 -2.92
N GLY A 2 34.25 -2.61 -3.32
CA GLY A 2 33.49 -1.75 -2.42
C GLY A 2 32.79 -2.57 -1.32
N PRO A 3 32.30 -1.95 -0.24
CA PRO A 3 31.57 -2.67 0.80
C PRO A 3 30.34 -3.36 0.21
N LEU A 4 30.14 -4.64 0.54
CA LEU A 4 28.99 -5.42 0.12
C LEU A 4 27.73 -4.81 0.76
N ALA A 5 26.73 -4.46 -0.03
CA ALA A 5 25.45 -4.00 0.49
C ALA A 5 24.80 -5.13 1.29
N GLY A 6 24.54 -4.91 2.58
CA GLY A 6 23.92 -5.91 3.44
C GLY A 6 22.50 -6.25 3.00
N TYR A 7 22.14 -7.53 3.09
CA TYR A 7 20.77 -8.04 2.90
C TYR A 7 20.07 -8.22 4.24
N THR A 8 18.88 -7.64 4.38
CA THR A 8 17.98 -7.91 5.50
C THR A 8 16.56 -8.10 5.00
N GLN A 9 15.73 -8.82 5.75
CA GLN A 9 14.33 -9.10 5.40
C GLN A 9 13.47 -9.23 6.66
N GLY A 10 12.16 -9.14 6.49
CA GLY A 10 11.22 -9.34 7.59
C GLY A 10 9.76 -9.34 7.18
N ILE A 11 8.90 -9.42 8.20
CA ILE A 11 7.45 -9.28 8.06
C ILE A 11 7.10 -7.79 8.00
N TRP A 12 6.18 -7.43 7.13
CA TRP A 12 5.52 -6.14 7.09
C TRP A 12 4.08 -6.30 7.60
N SER A 13 3.70 -5.55 8.63
CA SER A 13 2.34 -5.60 9.21
C SER A 13 1.62 -4.26 8.98
N PRO A 14 1.13 -4.00 7.76
CA PRO A 14 0.47 -2.74 7.45
C PRO A 14 -0.89 -2.60 8.13
N THR A 15 -1.33 -1.35 8.24
CA THR A 15 -2.74 -1.03 8.51
C THR A 15 -3.31 -0.28 7.32
N PHE A 16 -4.55 -0.60 6.95
CA PHE A 16 -5.28 0.13 5.92
C PHE A 16 -5.99 1.29 6.59
N SER A 17 -5.40 2.48 6.47
CA SER A 17 -5.89 3.69 7.11
C SER A 17 -6.55 4.60 6.08
N PRO A 18 -7.89 4.63 6.01
CA PRO A 18 -8.58 5.68 5.26
C PRO A 18 -8.46 7.03 5.98
N ALA A 19 -8.80 8.13 5.31
CA ALA A 19 -8.81 9.46 5.94
C ALA A 19 -9.92 9.59 7.00
N THR A 20 -11.07 8.96 6.77
CA THR A 20 -12.14 8.81 7.76
C THR A 20 -12.71 7.39 7.70
N GLY A 21 -13.39 6.97 8.77
CA GLY A 21 -13.92 5.63 8.89
C GLY A 21 -12.84 4.60 9.22
N THR A 22 -13.15 3.31 9.03
CA THR A 22 -12.20 2.22 9.32
C THR A 22 -12.24 1.13 8.26
N ILE A 23 -11.10 0.46 8.09
CA ILE A 23 -10.93 -0.75 7.27
C ILE A 23 -10.17 -1.76 8.13
N THR A 24 -10.74 -2.94 8.33
CA THR A 24 -10.12 -4.03 9.08
C THR A 24 -9.71 -5.14 8.10
N LEU A 25 -8.46 -5.59 8.19
CA LEU A 25 -7.94 -6.69 7.37
C LEU A 25 -8.26 -8.05 8.00
N ALA A 26 -8.49 -9.06 7.17
CA ALA A 26 -8.63 -10.43 7.60
C ALA A 26 -7.31 -10.92 8.23
N PRO A 27 -7.34 -11.56 9.42
CA PRO A 27 -6.11 -11.94 10.14
C PRO A 27 -5.16 -12.84 9.35
N ALA A 28 -5.68 -13.70 8.46
CA ALA A 28 -4.87 -14.59 7.63
C ALA A 28 -4.16 -13.87 6.47
N ASN A 29 -4.58 -12.65 6.12
CA ASN A 29 -4.09 -11.85 5.00
C ASN A 29 -3.82 -10.41 5.45
N SER A 30 -3.28 -10.24 6.66
CA SER A 30 -2.96 -8.93 7.24
C SER A 30 -1.46 -8.62 7.26
N THR A 31 -0.63 -9.51 6.73
CA THR A 31 0.84 -9.36 6.70
C THR A 31 1.39 -9.51 5.29
N GLY A 32 2.48 -8.80 5.03
CA GLY A 32 3.30 -8.89 3.84
C GLY A 32 4.76 -9.17 4.20
N LEU A 33 5.63 -9.10 3.21
CA LEU A 33 7.07 -9.27 3.34
C LEU A 33 7.81 -8.03 2.87
N TRP A 34 9.00 -7.84 3.42
CA TRP A 34 9.94 -6.85 2.91
C TRP A 34 11.35 -7.40 2.85
N SER A 35 12.14 -6.86 1.94
CA SER A 35 13.59 -7.06 1.87
C SER A 35 14.30 -5.73 1.60
N ARG A 36 15.53 -5.61 2.10
CA ARG A 36 16.39 -4.45 1.90
C ARG A 36 17.76 -4.90 1.43
N ILE A 37 18.26 -4.29 0.37
CA ILE A 37 19.63 -4.44 -0.13
C ILE A 37 20.23 -3.05 -0.21
N GLY A 38 21.22 -2.76 0.64
CA GLY A 38 21.77 -1.40 0.74
C GLY A 38 20.67 -0.43 1.17
N ASN A 39 20.33 0.55 0.32
CA ASN A 39 19.28 1.53 0.59
C ASN A 39 17.98 1.27 -0.18
N THR A 40 17.90 0.20 -0.95
CA THR A 40 16.70 -0.17 -1.69
C THR A 40 15.85 -1.11 -0.85
N VAL A 41 14.60 -0.73 -0.60
CA VAL A 41 13.61 -1.53 0.12
C VAL A 41 12.52 -1.96 -0.85
N THR A 42 12.17 -3.23 -0.81
CA THR A 42 11.01 -3.77 -1.55
C THR A 42 10.02 -4.34 -0.55
N VAL A 43 8.73 -4.03 -0.74
CA VAL A 43 7.62 -4.59 0.02
C VAL A 43 6.66 -5.31 -0.92
N VAL A 44 6.07 -6.42 -0.46
CA VAL A 44 5.04 -7.17 -1.17
C VAL A 44 3.98 -7.68 -0.21
N GLY A 45 2.73 -7.77 -0.65
CA GLY A 45 1.66 -8.37 0.16
C GLY A 45 0.37 -8.61 -0.59
N HIS A 46 -0.42 -9.56 -0.09
CA HIS A 46 -1.80 -9.82 -0.51
C HIS A 46 -2.72 -9.65 0.70
N PHE A 47 -3.61 -8.67 0.61
CA PHE A 47 -4.47 -8.24 1.70
C PHE A 47 -5.93 -8.45 1.36
N ILE A 48 -6.71 -8.91 2.33
CA ILE A 48 -8.16 -9.09 2.21
C ILE A 48 -8.84 -8.26 3.29
N VAL A 49 -9.84 -7.48 2.87
CA VAL A 49 -10.65 -6.67 3.78
C VAL A 49 -11.71 -7.54 4.44
N GLN A 50 -11.73 -7.56 5.77
CA GLN A 50 -12.72 -8.27 6.57
C GLN A 50 -13.98 -7.43 6.76
N SER A 51 -13.82 -6.16 7.12
CA SER A 51 -14.93 -5.25 7.38
C SER A 51 -14.53 -3.80 7.13
N VAL A 52 -15.53 -2.96 6.91
CA VAL A 52 -15.36 -1.52 6.72
C VAL A 52 -16.43 -0.75 7.51
N SER A 53 -16.11 0.46 7.93
CA SER A 53 -17.07 1.41 8.50
C SER A 53 -16.92 2.75 7.81
N SER A 54 -17.78 2.99 6.80
CA SER A 54 -17.88 4.22 5.99
C SER A 54 -16.52 4.85 5.63
N PRO A 55 -15.57 4.09 5.04
CA PRO A 55 -14.25 4.61 4.74
C PRO A 55 -14.31 5.63 3.59
N THR A 56 -13.71 6.81 3.77
CA THR A 56 -13.61 7.82 2.70
C THR A 56 -12.24 8.50 2.69
N GLY A 57 -11.95 9.23 1.61
CA GLY A 57 -10.68 9.92 1.43
C GLY A 57 -9.51 8.97 1.16
N LEU A 58 -8.28 9.48 1.26
CA LEU A 58 -7.08 8.76 0.81
C LEU A 58 -6.88 7.46 1.59
N LEU A 59 -6.62 6.36 0.88
CA LEU A 59 -6.24 5.10 1.50
C LEU A 59 -4.73 5.06 1.69
N SER A 60 -4.28 5.00 2.94
CA SER A 60 -2.87 4.81 3.28
C SER A 60 -2.64 3.39 3.79
N ILE A 61 -1.82 2.61 3.09
CA ILE A 61 -1.30 1.33 3.58
C ILE A 61 0.00 1.60 4.35
N THR A 62 -0.10 1.64 5.68
CA THR A 62 0.92 2.22 6.57
C THR A 62 2.02 1.23 6.97
N ASN A 63 2.88 1.68 7.90
CA ASN A 63 3.90 0.89 8.57
C ASN A 63 4.95 0.32 7.61
N LEU A 64 5.31 1.07 6.56
CA LEU A 64 6.49 0.74 5.78
C LEU A 64 7.70 0.59 6.72
N PRO A 65 8.54 -0.44 6.54
CA PRO A 65 9.60 -0.79 7.49
C PRO A 65 10.67 0.29 7.64
N PHE A 66 10.86 1.12 6.61
CA PHE A 66 11.77 2.26 6.62
C PHE A 66 11.10 3.47 5.97
N ALA A 67 11.50 4.68 6.38
CA ALA A 67 11.02 5.90 5.74
C ALA A 67 11.70 6.09 4.37
N PRO A 68 10.96 6.38 3.30
CA PRO A 68 11.54 6.71 2.01
C PRO A 68 12.27 8.06 2.08
N VAL A 69 13.24 8.25 1.19
CA VAL A 69 13.89 9.55 0.99
C VAL A 69 12.86 10.55 0.45
N VAL A 70 12.68 11.65 1.17
CA VAL A 70 11.76 12.73 0.80
C VAL A 70 12.17 13.36 -0.54
N GLY A 71 11.21 13.57 -1.43
CA GLY A 71 11.44 14.11 -2.78
C GLY A 71 11.92 13.06 -3.79
N VAL A 72 12.07 11.80 -3.37
CA VAL A 72 12.40 10.65 -4.22
C VAL A 72 11.34 9.55 -4.04
N GLU A 73 10.08 9.98 -3.89
CA GLU A 73 8.92 9.11 -3.80
C GLU A 73 8.83 8.18 -5.03
N SER A 74 8.45 6.92 -4.81
CA SER A 74 8.40 5.90 -5.85
C SER A 74 6.96 5.50 -6.15
N ALA A 75 6.70 4.99 -7.36
CA ALA A 75 5.41 4.38 -7.67
C ALA A 75 5.25 3.03 -6.93
N ALA A 76 4.01 2.65 -6.65
CA ALA A 76 3.65 1.32 -6.16
C ALA A 76 2.69 0.66 -7.15
N ALA A 77 2.94 -0.61 -7.45
CA ALA A 77 2.00 -1.42 -8.21
C ALA A 77 0.94 -1.96 -7.26
N ILE A 78 -0.33 -1.72 -7.61
CA ILE A 78 -1.49 -2.18 -6.86
C ILE A 78 -2.48 -2.79 -7.84
N THR A 79 -2.82 -4.05 -7.60
CA THR A 79 -3.93 -4.72 -8.29
C THR A 79 -4.96 -5.09 -7.23
N GLY A 80 -6.24 -4.79 -7.47
CA GLY A 80 -7.29 -5.21 -6.55
C GLY A 80 -8.58 -5.58 -7.26
N PHE A 81 -9.44 -6.27 -6.52
CA PHE A 81 -10.77 -6.69 -6.97
C PHE A 81 -11.74 -6.83 -5.79
N GLY A 82 -13.02 -7.05 -6.07
CA GLY A 82 -14.05 -7.15 -5.02
C GLY A 82 -14.35 -5.81 -4.35
N PHE A 83 -14.15 -4.71 -5.07
CA PHE A 83 -14.56 -3.36 -4.66
C PHE A 83 -16.04 -3.12 -4.91
N SER A 84 -16.56 -1.98 -4.42
CA SER A 84 -17.89 -1.49 -4.81
C SER A 84 -18.04 -1.38 -6.33
N ALA A 85 -19.26 -1.50 -6.85
CA ALA A 85 -19.55 -1.42 -8.29
C ALA A 85 -19.08 -0.11 -8.97
N GLY A 86 -18.88 0.97 -8.20
CA GLY A 86 -18.34 2.23 -8.71
C GLY A 86 -16.83 2.19 -9.04
N ALA A 87 -16.10 1.16 -8.61
CA ALA A 87 -14.67 1.03 -8.84
C ALA A 87 -14.36 0.46 -10.23
N ILE A 88 -14.58 1.27 -11.27
CA ILE A 88 -14.47 0.86 -12.68
C ILE A 88 -13.18 1.32 -13.36
N THR A 89 -12.21 1.79 -12.58
CA THR A 89 -11.02 2.46 -13.09
C THR A 89 -9.74 1.85 -12.52
N SER A 90 -8.61 2.09 -13.19
CA SER A 90 -7.32 1.57 -12.75
C SER A 90 -6.93 2.09 -11.38
N ILE A 91 -6.43 1.18 -10.54
CA ILE A 91 -5.86 1.50 -9.23
C ILE A 91 -4.38 1.79 -9.42
N VAL A 92 -3.89 2.81 -8.72
CA VAL A 92 -2.48 3.20 -8.73
C VAL A 92 -2.02 3.56 -7.34
N GLY A 93 -0.72 3.40 -7.09
CA GLY A 93 -0.12 3.72 -5.81
C GLY A 93 1.13 4.58 -5.91
N THR A 94 1.38 5.35 -4.86
CA THR A 94 2.64 6.07 -4.64
C THR A 94 3.15 5.78 -3.24
N VAL A 95 4.46 5.74 -3.07
CA VAL A 95 5.12 5.64 -1.77
C VAL A 95 5.35 7.07 -1.28
N SER A 96 4.79 7.43 -0.14
CA SER A 96 4.96 8.76 0.45
C SER A 96 4.90 8.67 1.97
N GLY A 97 5.88 9.26 2.65
CA GLY A 97 6.10 9.01 4.07
C GLY A 97 6.22 7.51 4.36
N THR A 98 5.78 7.04 5.52
CA THR A 98 5.85 5.61 5.88
C THR A 98 4.67 4.78 5.36
N ALA A 99 4.09 5.17 4.22
CA ALA A 99 2.93 4.50 3.64
C ALA A 99 2.98 4.38 2.11
N VAL A 100 2.26 3.38 1.60
CA VAL A 100 1.79 3.36 0.21
C VAL A 100 0.42 4.03 0.18
N GLN A 101 0.29 5.10 -0.60
CA GLN A 101 -0.97 5.80 -0.83
C GLN A 101 -1.65 5.22 -2.06
N ALA A 102 -2.91 4.80 -1.93
CA ALA A 102 -3.65 4.15 -3.01
C ALA A 102 -4.77 5.06 -3.55
N TYR A 103 -4.85 5.09 -4.87
CA TYR A 103 -5.75 5.94 -5.66
C TYR A 103 -6.44 5.12 -6.73
N HIS A 104 -7.47 5.70 -7.34
CA HIS A 104 -7.97 5.27 -8.64
C HIS A 104 -7.95 6.46 -9.61
N TYR A 105 -7.82 6.18 -10.91
CA TYR A 105 -7.89 7.22 -11.93
C TYR A 105 -9.33 7.57 -12.27
N GLN A 106 -9.70 8.85 -12.28
CA GLN A 106 -10.98 9.28 -12.84
C GLN A 106 -10.82 10.63 -13.50
N ALA A 107 -11.32 10.76 -14.74
CA ALA A 107 -11.28 11.99 -15.52
C ALA A 107 -9.88 12.67 -15.58
N GLY A 108 -8.82 11.86 -15.70
CA GLY A 108 -7.43 12.34 -15.75
C GLY A 108 -6.82 12.76 -14.41
N ALA A 109 -7.53 12.55 -13.29
CA ALA A 109 -7.07 12.88 -11.94
C ALA A 109 -6.94 11.64 -11.05
N LEU A 110 -6.05 11.72 -10.07
CA LEU A 110 -5.97 10.75 -8.97
C LEU A 110 -7.06 11.05 -7.95
N ASN A 111 -7.89 10.05 -7.69
CA ASN A 111 -8.98 10.12 -6.73
C ASN A 111 -8.79 9.06 -5.65
N ALA A 112 -9.38 9.32 -4.49
CA ALA A 112 -9.09 8.55 -3.30
C ALA A 112 -9.76 7.17 -3.30
N LEU A 113 -9.00 6.10 -3.07
CA LEU A 113 -9.50 4.73 -3.21
C LEU A 113 -10.46 4.27 -2.10
N SER A 114 -10.37 4.82 -0.88
CA SER A 114 -11.05 4.23 0.30
C SER A 114 -12.55 4.08 0.14
N VAL A 115 -13.21 5.01 -0.57
CA VAL A 115 -14.67 4.99 -0.81
C VAL A 115 -15.15 3.74 -1.55
N HIS A 116 -14.25 3.10 -2.29
CA HIS A 116 -14.56 1.91 -3.07
C HIS A 116 -14.27 0.61 -2.32
N VAL A 117 -13.57 0.68 -1.18
CA VAL A 117 -13.20 -0.47 -0.38
C VAL A 117 -14.41 -0.98 0.40
N ILE A 118 -14.72 -2.26 0.22
CA ILE A 118 -15.81 -2.96 0.92
C ILE A 118 -15.30 -4.25 1.54
N ALA A 119 -16.13 -4.92 2.35
CA ALA A 119 -15.81 -6.26 2.83
C ALA A 119 -15.52 -7.20 1.64
N SER A 120 -14.52 -8.07 1.81
CA SER A 120 -14.00 -8.97 0.77
C SER A 120 -13.24 -8.31 -0.38
N SER A 121 -13.01 -6.99 -0.37
CA SER A 121 -12.04 -6.38 -1.29
C SER A 121 -10.65 -7.00 -1.09
N ASN A 122 -9.99 -7.31 -2.21
CA ASN A 122 -8.66 -7.91 -2.26
C ASN A 122 -7.68 -6.90 -2.87
N LEU A 123 -6.48 -6.79 -2.29
CA LEU A 123 -5.41 -5.95 -2.82
C LEU A 123 -4.08 -6.70 -2.81
N TYR A 124 -3.43 -6.78 -3.97
CA TYR A 124 -2.04 -7.16 -4.16
C TYR A 124 -1.22 -5.89 -4.29
N ILE A 125 -0.18 -5.76 -3.48
CA ILE A 125 0.64 -4.56 -3.42
C ILE A 125 2.10 -4.97 -3.57
N SER A 126 2.83 -4.26 -4.41
CA SER A 126 4.29 -4.30 -4.45
C SER A 126 4.86 -2.90 -4.66
N ALA A 127 5.86 -2.53 -3.89
CA ALA A 127 6.55 -1.27 -4.06
C ALA A 127 8.05 -1.43 -3.79
N THR A 128 8.86 -0.68 -4.52
CA THR A 128 10.30 -0.55 -4.29
C THR A 128 10.62 0.92 -4.12
N TYR A 129 11.36 1.28 -3.07
CA TYR A 129 11.71 2.66 -2.74
C TYR A 129 13.11 2.74 -2.12
N ILE A 130 13.65 3.96 -2.06
CA ILE A 130 14.96 4.24 -1.46
C ILE A 130 14.76 4.79 -0.05
N THR A 131 15.49 4.25 0.93
CA THR A 131 15.58 4.77 2.31
C THR A 131 16.95 5.43 2.55
N ALA A 132 17.02 6.32 3.55
CA ALA A 132 18.29 6.79 4.11
C ALA A 132 19.02 5.68 4.89
#